data_AF-A0A2H5WPG5-F1
#
_entry.id   AF-A0A2H5WPG5-F1
#
_cell.length_a   1.000
_cell.length_b   1.000
_cell.length_c   1.000
_cell.angle_alpha   90.00
_cell.angle_beta   90.00
_cell.angle_gamma   90.00
#
_symmetry.space_group_name_H-M   'P 1'
#
loop_
_entity.id
_entity.type
_entity.pdbx_description
1 polymer ?
#
loop_
_entity_poly.entity_id
_entity_poly.type
_entity_poly.pdbx_seq_one_letter_code
_entity_poly.pdbx_strand_id
1 'polypeptide(L)'
;MRRIVWFLVSFLLWSASFAQTNPQEIEAEIQQIREQLKAMQALQERLAQLEAQLKALQQPAAARPPTVQMSGFVQFRYTHNTAQPVDANDLQRGAARENLFLRTVRVDVLARPRENLLYRVNLNANNTQVSVVDAFIQWRLQKGQVQAGLFRVPLLYETLESNADRLTPEASRLTEVLFPTERDVGVAYTYPLDRRANLTVGIFTGDRSSATQQSLTSRKSELVRFTYQASPTLNLWAGGMFGEGRTSIGGTPANYTRNRWGAGILWTTPQWGLRSELIWGKHAGTTLTRRTVDVQGGYLLLSYALPHSDWLLYGRYDAFDSDTATPNNTFTRYGLGIQYQPEPATRFNLTWEHQMEPASNDQLTLQVQVRY
;
A
#
# COMPACT_ATOMS: atom_id res chain seq x y z
N MET A 1 44.92 -24.11 -96.89
CA MET A 1 45.11 -23.15 -95.78
C MET A 1 44.13 -22.01 -95.96
N ARG A 2 43.20 -21.69 -95.06
CA ARG A 2 42.54 -22.46 -93.99
C ARG A 2 41.51 -21.50 -93.38
N ARG A 3 40.23 -21.89 -93.25
CA ARG A 3 39.10 -21.07 -92.72
C ARG A 3 38.39 -20.16 -93.73
N ILE A 4 37.90 -20.80 -94.77
CA ILE A 4 36.58 -20.57 -95.38
C ILE A 4 35.69 -21.71 -94.83
N VAL A 5 34.36 -21.53 -94.81
CA VAL A 5 33.34 -22.48 -94.31
C VAL A 5 33.22 -22.45 -92.79
N TRP A 6 32.27 -21.68 -92.25
CA TRP A 6 31.39 -22.10 -91.13
C TRP A 6 30.56 -21.00 -90.49
N PHE A 7 30.61 -19.73 -90.89
CA PHE A 7 29.77 -18.76 -90.20
C PHE A 7 28.24 -18.93 -90.48
N LEU A 8 27.79 -20.00 -91.16
CA LEU A 8 26.68 -19.94 -92.12
C LEU A 8 25.88 -21.24 -92.45
N VAL A 9 25.92 -22.37 -91.71
CA VAL A 9 25.18 -23.62 -92.12
C VAL A 9 24.40 -24.36 -91.01
N SER A 10 23.99 -23.70 -89.93
CA SER A 10 22.95 -24.28 -89.03
C SER A 10 22.31 -23.19 -88.19
N PHE A 11 21.67 -22.18 -88.76
CA PHE A 11 20.22 -22.25 -88.91
C PHE A 11 19.71 -21.32 -90.03
N LEU A 12 20.30 -21.45 -91.23
CA LEU A 12 19.52 -21.39 -92.45
C LEU A 12 18.92 -22.79 -92.61
N LEU A 13 17.68 -23.01 -92.16
CA LEU A 13 16.73 -24.03 -92.63
C LEU A 13 15.48 -24.01 -91.73
N TRP A 14 14.71 -22.94 -91.79
CA TRP A 14 13.24 -23.01 -91.85
C TRP A 14 12.66 -21.60 -92.08
N SER A 15 12.63 -21.23 -93.35
CA SER A 15 11.61 -20.32 -93.87
C SER A 15 10.22 -20.90 -93.56
N ALA A 16 9.40 -20.19 -92.78
CA ALA A 16 7.95 -20.15 -92.95
C ALA A 16 7.30 -19.24 -91.90
N SER A 17 6.48 -18.31 -92.39
CA SER A 17 5.29 -17.79 -91.72
C SER A 17 5.49 -16.82 -90.54
N PHE A 18 5.78 -15.55 -90.84
CA PHE A 18 5.26 -14.49 -89.98
C PHE A 18 3.82 -14.18 -90.40
N ALA A 19 2.92 -14.68 -89.56
CA ALA A 19 1.49 -14.60 -89.64
C ALA A 19 1.01 -13.14 -89.68
N GLN A 20 -0.04 -12.91 -90.48
CA GLN A 20 -0.93 -11.76 -90.30
C GLN A 20 -1.53 -11.87 -88.89
N THR A 21 -1.07 -11.01 -87.97
CA THR A 21 -1.70 -10.85 -86.66
C THR A 21 -3.11 -10.32 -86.86
N ASN A 22 -4.09 -11.11 -86.39
CA ASN A 22 -5.50 -10.80 -86.55
C ASN A 22 -5.87 -9.63 -85.61
N PRO A 23 -6.45 -8.52 -86.09
CA PRO A 23 -6.80 -7.35 -85.26
C PRO A 23 -7.63 -7.69 -84.01
N GLN A 24 -8.38 -8.80 -84.06
CA GLN A 24 -9.21 -9.29 -82.96
C GLN A 24 -8.40 -9.85 -81.76
N GLU A 25 -7.20 -10.39 -81.97
CA GLU A 25 -6.36 -10.91 -80.88
C GLU A 25 -5.73 -9.76 -80.07
N ILE A 26 -5.38 -8.65 -80.74
CA ILE A 26 -4.84 -7.45 -80.09
C ILE A 26 -5.93 -6.75 -79.25
N GLU A 27 -7.17 -6.70 -79.74
CA GLU A 27 -8.29 -6.15 -78.96
C GLU A 27 -8.60 -7.02 -77.72
N ALA A 28 -8.52 -8.34 -77.84
CA ALA A 28 -8.71 -9.25 -76.71
C ALA A 28 -7.63 -9.05 -75.63
N GLU A 29 -6.37 -8.89 -76.04
CA GLU A 29 -5.25 -8.65 -75.12
C GLU A 29 -5.35 -7.28 -74.43
N ILE A 30 -5.81 -6.23 -75.15
CA ILE A 30 -6.08 -4.90 -74.57
C ILE A 30 -7.23 -4.97 -73.54
N GLN A 31 -8.27 -5.75 -73.78
CA GLN A 31 -9.35 -5.94 -72.79
C GLN A 31 -8.83 -6.66 -71.54
N GLN A 32 -8.02 -7.70 -71.72
CA GLN A 32 -7.43 -8.43 -70.61
C GLN A 32 -6.50 -7.55 -69.76
N ILE A 33 -5.72 -6.67 -70.39
CA ILE A 33 -4.88 -5.67 -69.70
C ILE A 33 -5.74 -4.65 -68.94
N ARG A 34 -6.86 -4.19 -69.52
CA ARG A 34 -7.79 -3.27 -68.84
C ARG A 34 -8.46 -3.92 -67.62
N GLU A 35 -8.82 -5.19 -67.71
CA GLU A 35 -9.35 -5.94 -66.57
C GLU A 35 -8.30 -6.15 -65.47
N GLN A 36 -7.06 -6.46 -65.85
CA GLN A 36 -5.95 -6.56 -64.90
C GLN A 36 -5.66 -5.23 -64.20
N LEU A 37 -5.72 -4.11 -64.92
CA LEU A 37 -5.56 -2.77 -64.33
C LEU A 37 -6.66 -2.43 -63.34
N LYS A 38 -7.93 -2.77 -63.64
CA LYS A 38 -9.04 -2.61 -62.69
C LYS A 38 -8.85 -3.50 -61.46
N ALA A 39 -8.40 -4.73 -61.64
CA ALA A 39 -8.12 -5.65 -60.54
C ALA A 39 -6.98 -5.12 -59.65
N MET A 40 -5.93 -4.55 -60.23
CA MET A 40 -4.83 -3.92 -59.48
C MET A 40 -5.28 -2.68 -58.70
N GLN A 41 -6.12 -1.82 -59.29
CA GLN A 41 -6.66 -0.64 -58.60
C GLN A 41 -7.55 -1.04 -57.41
N ALA A 42 -8.43 -2.03 -57.58
CA ALA A 42 -9.26 -2.55 -56.49
C ALA A 42 -8.42 -3.16 -55.35
N LEU A 43 -7.29 -3.79 -55.68
CA LEU A 43 -6.35 -4.33 -54.69
C LEU A 43 -5.63 -3.21 -53.93
N GLN A 44 -5.21 -2.14 -54.61
CA GLN A 44 -4.62 -0.96 -53.97
C GLN A 44 -5.60 -0.25 -53.03
N GLU A 45 -6.87 -0.10 -53.43
CA GLU A 45 -7.91 0.46 -52.56
C GLU A 45 -8.13 -0.40 -51.33
N ARG A 46 -8.15 -1.73 -51.48
CA ARG A 46 -8.30 -2.66 -50.36
C ARG A 46 -7.11 -2.62 -49.41
N LEU A 47 -5.90 -2.48 -49.94
CA LEU A 47 -4.68 -2.30 -49.12
C LEU A 47 -4.71 -0.97 -48.39
N ALA A 48 -5.10 0.12 -49.04
CA ALA A 48 -5.24 1.43 -48.40
C ALA A 48 -6.31 1.41 -47.28
N GLN A 49 -7.42 0.69 -47.48
CA GLN A 49 -8.44 0.49 -46.45
C GLN A 49 -7.92 -0.35 -45.27
N LEU A 50 -7.15 -1.41 -45.54
CA LEU A 50 -6.54 -2.26 -44.52
C LEU A 50 -5.47 -1.49 -43.74
N GLU A 51 -4.63 -0.70 -44.41
CA GLU A 51 -3.65 0.18 -43.76
C GLU A 51 -4.35 1.26 -42.91
N ALA A 52 -5.43 1.85 -43.41
CA ALA A 52 -6.23 2.80 -42.64
C ALA A 52 -6.87 2.14 -41.41
N GLN A 53 -7.39 0.91 -41.52
CA GLN A 53 -7.90 0.14 -40.39
C GLN A 53 -6.80 -0.23 -39.40
N LEU A 54 -5.64 -0.69 -39.86
CA LEU A 54 -4.50 -0.99 -39.00
C LEU A 54 -4.01 0.28 -38.29
N LYS A 55 -3.96 1.41 -38.98
CA LYS A 55 -3.57 2.70 -38.40
C LYS A 55 -4.61 3.22 -37.41
N ALA A 56 -5.90 2.96 -37.63
CA ALA A 56 -6.98 3.27 -36.68
C ALA A 56 -6.96 2.33 -35.45
N LEU A 57 -6.53 1.07 -35.61
CA LEU A 57 -6.33 0.11 -34.51
C LEU A 57 -5.01 0.35 -33.75
N GLN A 58 -3.99 0.91 -34.41
CA GLN A 58 -2.70 1.28 -33.85
C GLN A 58 -2.70 2.69 -33.22
N GLN A 59 -3.65 3.55 -33.57
CA GLN A 59 -3.91 4.74 -32.77
C GLN A 59 -4.25 4.23 -31.36
N PRO A 60 -3.45 4.57 -30.34
CA PRO A 60 -3.77 4.16 -28.99
C PRO A 60 -5.16 4.72 -28.69
N ALA A 61 -6.15 3.84 -28.55
CA ALA A 61 -7.48 4.19 -28.08
C ALA A 61 -7.28 5.18 -26.93
N ALA A 62 -7.73 6.43 -27.12
CA ALA A 62 -7.38 7.56 -26.27
C ALA A 62 -7.35 7.08 -24.82
N ALA A 63 -6.15 7.01 -24.24
CA ALA A 63 -5.92 6.31 -22.99
C ALA A 63 -6.95 6.83 -22.00
N ARG A 64 -7.87 5.96 -21.56
CA ARG A 64 -8.94 6.36 -20.64
C ARG A 64 -8.28 7.13 -19.51
N PRO A 65 -8.66 8.39 -19.26
CA PRO A 65 -7.95 9.19 -18.28
C PRO A 65 -7.95 8.42 -16.95
N PRO A 66 -6.80 8.38 -16.25
CA PRO A 66 -6.71 7.66 -14.99
C PRO A 66 -7.85 8.13 -14.08
N THR A 67 -8.56 7.20 -13.46
CA THR A 67 -9.56 7.59 -12.46
C THR A 67 -8.79 8.08 -11.24
N VAL A 68 -8.84 9.39 -11.00
CA VAL A 68 -8.21 10.05 -9.85
C VAL A 68 -9.30 10.33 -8.82
N GLN A 69 -9.08 9.86 -7.59
CA GLN A 69 -9.93 10.10 -6.43
C GLN A 69 -9.10 10.87 -5.41
N MET A 70 -9.67 11.96 -4.91
CA MET A 70 -9.12 12.71 -3.79
C MET A 70 -10.05 12.52 -2.61
N SER A 71 -9.48 12.22 -1.45
CA SER A 71 -10.21 12.13 -0.18
C SER A 71 -9.32 12.63 0.94
N GLY A 72 -9.88 12.80 2.13
CA GLY A 72 -9.06 13.22 3.26
C GLY A 72 -9.85 13.34 4.54
N PHE A 73 -9.19 13.89 5.55
CA PHE A 73 -9.87 14.30 6.77
C PHE A 73 -9.06 15.33 7.56
N VAL A 74 -9.76 16.08 8.40
CA VAL A 74 -9.19 16.99 9.38
C VAL A 74 -9.56 16.48 10.77
N GLN A 75 -8.60 16.49 11.70
CA GLN A 75 -8.81 16.10 13.09
C GLN A 75 -8.36 17.21 14.05
N PHE A 76 -9.29 17.69 14.87
CA PHE A 76 -9.01 18.54 16.03
C PHE A 76 -9.05 17.71 17.31
N ARG A 77 -8.21 18.07 18.27
CA ARG A 77 -8.10 17.34 19.53
C ARG A 77 -7.93 18.28 20.71
N TYR A 78 -8.72 18.04 21.75
CA TYR A 78 -8.49 18.53 23.09
C TYR A 78 -7.99 17.39 23.97
N THR A 79 -6.99 17.65 24.80
CA THR A 79 -6.48 16.69 25.79
C THR A 79 -6.35 17.33 27.16
N HIS A 80 -6.73 16.60 28.21
CA HIS A 80 -6.37 16.87 29.59
C HIS A 80 -5.51 15.72 30.11
N ASN A 81 -4.24 15.95 30.44
CA ASN A 81 -3.27 14.91 30.84
C ASN A 81 -2.61 15.27 32.18
N THR A 82 -2.88 14.49 33.23
CA THR A 82 -2.49 14.83 34.61
C THR A 82 -0.98 14.75 34.86
N ALA A 83 -0.23 14.02 34.05
CA ALA A 83 1.23 13.94 34.09
C ALA A 83 1.94 15.16 33.49
N GLN A 84 1.23 16.02 32.75
CA GLN A 84 1.79 17.26 32.19
C GLN A 84 1.70 18.41 33.20
N PRO A 85 2.65 19.38 33.15
CA PRO A 85 2.58 20.58 33.97
C PRO A 85 1.38 21.44 33.55
N VAL A 86 0.86 22.26 34.47
CA VAL A 86 -0.26 23.18 34.16
C VAL A 86 0.11 24.08 32.98
N ASP A 87 1.27 24.73 33.08
CA ASP A 87 1.85 25.52 32.00
C ASP A 87 3.12 24.86 31.48
N ALA A 88 3.22 24.75 30.15
CA ALA A 88 4.43 24.25 29.52
C ALA A 88 5.43 25.40 29.34
N ASN A 89 6.58 25.29 30.01
CA ASN A 89 7.63 26.30 29.92
C ASN A 89 8.54 26.12 28.70
N ASP A 90 8.48 24.96 28.04
CA ASP A 90 9.17 24.68 26.78
C ASP A 90 8.19 24.85 25.61
N LEU A 91 8.25 25.99 24.93
CA LEU A 91 7.38 26.29 23.78
C LEU A 91 7.66 25.41 22.55
N GLN A 92 8.78 24.68 22.50
CA GLN A 92 9.13 23.82 21.37
C GLN A 92 8.74 22.36 21.55
N ARG A 93 8.65 21.87 22.79
CA ARG A 93 8.39 20.45 23.09
C ARG A 93 7.30 20.22 24.12
N GLY A 94 6.97 21.23 24.91
CA GLY A 94 6.08 21.10 26.05
C GLY A 94 4.62 21.03 25.63
N ALA A 95 3.87 20.15 26.29
CA ALA A 95 2.42 20.19 26.30
C ALA A 95 1.96 20.65 27.68
N ALA A 96 1.04 21.61 27.71
CA ALA A 96 0.34 21.95 28.94
C ALA A 96 -0.61 20.79 29.30
N ARG A 97 -1.00 20.73 30.57
CA ARG A 97 -2.00 19.79 31.09
C ARG A 97 -3.24 19.76 30.23
N GLU A 98 -3.67 20.94 29.79
CA GLU A 98 -4.77 21.12 28.86
C GLU A 98 -4.26 21.64 27.54
N ASN A 99 -4.63 20.98 26.44
CA ASN A 99 -4.14 21.36 25.12
C ASN A 99 -5.21 21.16 24.07
N LEU A 100 -5.46 22.19 23.26
CA LEU A 100 -6.35 22.16 22.11
C LEU A 100 -5.51 22.42 20.85
N PHE A 101 -5.52 21.47 19.91
CA PHE A 101 -4.66 21.55 18.75
C PHE A 101 -5.22 20.81 17.53
N LEU A 102 -4.72 21.17 16.35
CA LEU A 102 -4.92 20.42 15.13
C LEU A 102 -4.01 19.19 15.15
N ARG A 103 -4.62 18.00 15.29
CA ARG A 103 -3.90 16.73 15.40
C ARG A 103 -3.33 16.29 14.06
N THR A 104 -4.11 16.42 12.99
CA THR A 104 -3.70 16.03 11.63
C THR A 104 -4.67 16.56 10.58
N VAL A 105 -4.13 16.89 9.41
CA VAL A 105 -4.84 17.05 8.15
C VAL A 105 -4.28 16.00 7.20
N ARG A 106 -5.16 15.18 6.62
CA ARG A 106 -4.81 14.18 5.62
C ARG A 106 -5.37 14.55 4.26
N VAL A 107 -4.53 14.41 3.24
CA VAL A 107 -4.91 14.48 1.83
C VAL A 107 -4.47 13.17 1.18
N ASP A 108 -5.41 12.43 0.62
CA ASP A 108 -5.20 11.13 0.00
C ASP A 108 -5.57 11.21 -1.48
N VAL A 109 -4.60 10.97 -2.35
CA VAL A 109 -4.78 10.92 -3.80
C VAL A 109 -4.57 9.49 -4.25
N LEU A 110 -5.61 8.92 -4.86
CA LEU A 110 -5.60 7.58 -5.41
C LEU A 110 -5.83 7.67 -6.92
N ALA A 111 -4.92 7.13 -7.72
CA ALA A 111 -5.05 7.06 -9.16
C ALA A 111 -5.05 5.61 -9.66
N ARG A 112 -5.99 5.28 -10.56
CA ARG A 112 -6.06 4.00 -11.26
C ARG A 112 -5.86 4.21 -12.76
N PRO A 113 -4.61 4.22 -13.27
CA PRO A 113 -4.34 4.31 -14.71
C PRO A 113 -4.76 3.07 -15.49
N ARG A 114 -4.83 1.92 -14.81
CA ARG A 114 -5.26 0.62 -15.36
C ARG A 114 -6.03 -0.12 -14.26
N GLU A 115 -6.90 -1.05 -14.63
CA GLU A 115 -7.75 -1.77 -13.67
C GLU A 115 -6.95 -2.59 -12.63
N ASN A 116 -5.75 -3.04 -13.01
CA ASN A 116 -4.88 -3.83 -12.16
C ASN A 116 -3.78 -3.01 -11.46
N LEU A 117 -3.70 -1.70 -11.70
CA LEU A 117 -2.63 -0.84 -11.18
C LEU A 117 -3.21 0.33 -10.39
N LEU A 118 -2.74 0.50 -9.16
CA LEU A 118 -3.15 1.57 -8.26
C LEU A 118 -1.91 2.34 -7.81
N TYR A 119 -2.02 3.66 -7.86
CA TYR A 119 -1.09 4.58 -7.23
C TYR A 119 -1.80 5.27 -6.07
N ARG A 120 -1.10 5.41 -4.94
CA ARG A 120 -1.59 6.16 -3.79
C ARG A 120 -0.51 7.07 -3.24
N VAL A 121 -0.85 8.34 -3.04
CA VAL A 121 -0.05 9.32 -2.32
C VAL A 121 -0.90 9.91 -1.22
N ASN A 122 -0.43 9.80 0.02
CA ASN A 122 -1.09 10.35 1.19
C ASN A 122 -0.14 11.34 1.88
N LEU A 123 -0.63 12.53 2.14
CA LEU A 123 0.06 13.59 2.84
C LEU A 123 -0.54 13.79 4.22
N ASN A 124 0.32 14.07 5.19
CA ASN A 124 -0.04 14.37 6.56
C ASN A 124 0.57 15.70 6.98
N ALA A 125 -0.28 16.68 7.29
CA ALA A 125 0.13 17.92 7.94
C ALA A 125 -0.33 17.92 9.39
N ASN A 126 0.50 18.43 10.28
CA ASN A 126 0.14 18.76 11.66
C ASN A 126 0.72 20.14 12.01
N ASN A 127 0.64 20.55 13.27
CA ASN A 127 1.11 21.88 13.71
C ASN A 127 2.58 22.19 13.40
N THR A 128 3.44 21.18 13.21
CA THR A 128 4.89 21.37 13.12
C THR A 128 5.49 20.92 11.80
N GLN A 129 4.83 20.01 11.07
CA GLN A 129 5.40 19.41 9.87
C GLN A 129 4.36 18.94 8.86
N VAL A 130 4.78 18.92 7.59
CA VAL A 130 4.13 18.20 6.51
C VAL A 130 4.99 17.00 6.15
N SER A 131 4.38 15.84 6.00
CA SER A 131 5.06 14.57 5.77
C SER A 131 4.30 13.70 4.77
N VAL A 132 5.05 12.96 3.95
CA VAL A 132 4.48 11.88 3.13
C VAL A 132 4.36 10.65 3.99
N VAL A 133 3.16 10.08 4.08
CA VAL A 133 2.90 8.89 4.91
C VAL A 133 2.65 7.64 4.07
N ASP A 134 2.00 7.76 2.92
CA ASP A 134 1.87 6.65 1.98
C ASP A 134 2.28 7.15 0.59
N ALA A 135 3.11 6.38 -0.08
CA ALA A 135 3.55 6.65 -1.45
C ALA A 135 3.94 5.32 -2.07
N PHE A 136 2.98 4.64 -2.69
CA PHE A 136 3.18 3.29 -3.17
C PHE A 136 2.40 2.99 -4.46
N ILE A 137 2.87 1.94 -5.11
CA ILE A 137 2.24 1.29 -6.25
C ILE A 137 1.70 -0.05 -5.77
N GLN A 138 0.47 -0.38 -6.15
CA GLN A 138 -0.12 -1.69 -5.95
C GLN A 138 -0.52 -2.28 -7.29
N TRP A 139 0.00 -3.48 -7.57
CA TRP A 139 -0.25 -4.21 -8.80
C TRP A 139 -0.96 -5.52 -8.49
N ARG A 140 -2.18 -5.67 -8.99
CA ARG A 140 -2.95 -6.92 -8.94
C ARG A 140 -2.50 -7.82 -10.08
N LEU A 141 -1.96 -8.98 -9.74
CA LEU A 141 -1.57 -10.02 -10.70
C LEU A 141 -2.75 -10.98 -10.92
N GLN A 142 -2.62 -11.91 -11.86
CA GLN A 142 -3.61 -13.00 -12.02
C GLN A 142 -3.78 -13.79 -10.72
N LYS A 143 -2.68 -13.97 -9.99
CA LYS A 143 -2.65 -14.60 -8.67
C LYS A 143 -1.92 -13.70 -7.68
N GLY A 144 -2.67 -13.11 -6.76
CA GLY A 144 -2.14 -12.24 -5.71
C GLY A 144 -1.93 -10.79 -6.12
N GLN A 145 -1.27 -10.05 -5.24
CA GLN A 145 -1.00 -8.62 -5.38
C GLN A 145 0.37 -8.26 -4.86
N VAL A 146 1.08 -7.38 -5.57
CA VAL A 146 2.34 -6.78 -5.15
C VAL A 146 2.09 -5.35 -4.73
N GLN A 147 2.67 -4.92 -3.62
CA GLN A 147 2.69 -3.54 -3.17
C GLN A 147 4.14 -3.10 -2.98
N ALA A 148 4.53 -1.96 -3.53
CA ALA A 148 5.90 -1.45 -3.47
C ALA A 148 5.92 0.06 -3.22
N GLY A 149 6.77 0.52 -2.30
CA GLY A 149 6.90 1.93 -1.93
C GLY A 149 6.85 2.13 -0.41
N LEU A 150 6.43 3.31 0.02
CA LEU A 150 6.15 3.63 1.43
C LEU A 150 4.70 3.29 1.75
N PHE A 151 4.48 2.31 2.63
CA PHE A 151 3.14 1.88 3.03
C PHE A 151 3.16 1.22 4.41
N ARG A 152 1.96 0.93 4.94
CA ARG A 152 1.79 0.25 6.23
C ARG A 152 2.42 -1.14 6.25
N VAL A 153 3.18 -1.45 7.29
CA VAL A 153 3.75 -2.78 7.47
C VAL A 153 2.61 -3.78 7.70
N PRO A 154 2.41 -4.78 6.83
CA PRO A 154 1.23 -5.63 6.88
C PRO A 154 1.44 -6.78 7.87
N LEU A 155 1.60 -6.45 9.16
CA LEU A 155 1.72 -7.43 10.24
C LEU A 155 0.47 -7.42 11.14
N LEU A 156 0.25 -6.31 11.84
CA LEU A 156 -0.83 -6.16 12.84
C LEU A 156 -2.10 -5.60 12.18
N TYR A 157 -3.27 -6.03 12.64
CA TYR A 157 -4.54 -5.36 12.33
C TYR A 157 -4.51 -3.88 12.73
N GLU A 158 -3.98 -3.55 13.91
CA GLU A 158 -3.90 -2.15 14.36
C GLU A 158 -3.03 -1.31 13.42
N THR A 159 -1.89 -1.83 12.97
CA THR A 159 -1.03 -1.12 11.99
C THR A 159 -1.71 -0.93 10.64
N LEU A 160 -2.60 -1.84 10.25
CA LEU A 160 -3.32 -1.80 8.98
C LEU A 160 -4.53 -0.86 9.02
N GLU A 161 -5.10 -0.61 10.19
CA GLU A 161 -6.28 0.23 10.39
C GLU A 161 -6.01 1.72 10.14
N SER A 162 -6.91 2.39 9.41
CA SER A 162 -6.84 3.85 9.18
C SER A 162 -6.90 4.63 10.49
N ASN A 163 -6.07 5.67 10.62
CA ASN A 163 -6.19 6.61 11.74
C ASN A 163 -7.57 7.30 11.74
N ALA A 164 -8.20 7.38 10.57
CA ALA A 164 -9.56 7.90 10.44
C ALA A 164 -10.61 6.96 11.05
N ASP A 165 -10.34 5.65 11.10
CA ASP A 165 -11.31 4.61 11.50
C ASP A 165 -11.03 4.06 12.91
N ARG A 166 -9.83 4.28 13.46
CA ARG A 166 -9.48 3.90 14.84
C ARG A 166 -10.49 4.40 15.86
N LEU A 167 -10.91 3.51 16.76
CA LEU A 167 -11.76 3.84 17.90
C LEU A 167 -10.97 4.61 18.96
N THR A 168 -9.77 4.15 19.29
CA THR A 168 -8.92 4.80 20.30
C THR A 168 -8.14 5.98 19.72
N PRO A 169 -7.85 7.04 20.51
CA PRO A 169 -7.10 8.20 20.04
C PRO A 169 -5.69 7.89 19.52
N GLU A 170 -5.03 6.92 20.14
CA GLU A 170 -3.71 6.43 19.79
C GLU A 170 -3.69 4.90 19.72
N ALA A 171 -2.67 4.34 19.05
CA ALA A 171 -2.47 2.89 18.96
C ALA A 171 -2.13 2.28 20.34
N SER A 172 -2.09 0.95 20.44
CA SER A 172 -1.51 0.27 21.60
C SER A 172 -0.04 0.65 21.77
N ARG A 173 0.45 0.59 23.02
CA ARG A 173 1.84 0.88 23.36
C ARG A 173 2.79 -0.04 22.62
N LEU A 174 2.39 -1.29 22.48
CA LEU A 174 3.06 -2.27 21.63
C LEU A 174 3.26 -1.75 20.21
N THR A 175 2.20 -1.27 19.55
CA THR A 175 2.26 -0.75 18.18
C THR A 175 3.10 0.52 18.10
N GLU A 176 2.95 1.45 19.04
CA GLU A 176 3.74 2.69 19.10
C GLU A 176 5.24 2.42 19.21
N VAL A 177 5.63 1.47 20.06
CA VAL A 177 7.05 1.17 20.30
C VAL A 177 7.63 0.32 19.17
N LEU A 178 6.94 -0.74 18.77
CA LEU A 178 7.48 -1.66 17.78
C LEU A 178 7.33 -1.13 16.34
N PHE A 179 6.30 -0.34 16.07
CA PHE A 179 5.97 0.19 14.75
C PHE A 179 5.68 1.70 14.82
N PRO A 180 6.66 2.55 15.19
CA PRO A 180 6.46 3.97 15.54
C PRO A 180 5.88 4.85 14.41
N THR A 181 5.96 4.41 13.16
CA THR A 181 5.29 5.08 12.02
C THR A 181 4.22 4.21 11.36
N GLU A 182 4.06 2.97 11.85
CA GLU A 182 3.24 1.89 11.29
C GLU A 182 3.60 1.49 9.86
N ARG A 183 4.59 2.15 9.28
CA ARG A 183 4.91 2.17 7.85
C ARG A 183 6.39 1.97 7.64
N ASP A 184 6.72 1.44 6.48
CA ASP A 184 8.09 1.25 6.07
C ASP A 184 8.16 1.31 4.54
N VAL A 185 9.35 1.56 4.01
CA VAL A 185 9.61 1.43 2.58
C VAL A 185 9.92 -0.02 2.30
N GLY A 186 9.23 -0.63 1.33
CA GLY A 186 9.47 -2.03 1.02
C GLY A 186 8.71 -2.53 -0.19
N VAL A 187 8.70 -3.84 -0.29
CA VAL A 187 7.89 -4.60 -1.25
C VAL A 187 7.21 -5.73 -0.48
N ALA A 188 5.91 -5.86 -0.67
CA ALA A 188 5.11 -6.96 -0.11
C ALA A 188 4.35 -7.66 -1.23
N TYR A 189 4.23 -8.98 -1.12
CA TYR A 189 3.40 -9.80 -1.99
C TYR A 189 2.38 -10.56 -1.14
N THR A 190 1.11 -10.41 -1.47
CA THR A 190 0.02 -11.18 -0.86
C THR A 190 -0.48 -12.21 -1.86
N TYR A 191 -0.37 -13.46 -1.49
CA TYR A 191 -0.80 -14.63 -2.23
C TYR A 191 -2.08 -15.22 -1.60
N PRO A 192 -3.19 -15.33 -2.35
CA PRO A 192 -4.36 -16.07 -1.89
C PRO A 192 -4.06 -17.57 -1.93
N LEU A 193 -4.03 -18.20 -0.75
CA LEU A 193 -3.86 -19.65 -0.64
C LEU A 193 -5.16 -20.35 -1.06
N ASP A 194 -6.29 -19.82 -0.62
CA ASP A 194 -7.64 -20.22 -1.03
C ASP A 194 -8.61 -19.01 -0.92
N ARG A 195 -9.92 -19.24 -0.80
CA ARG A 195 -10.92 -18.17 -0.67
C ARG A 195 -10.96 -17.48 0.70
N ARG A 196 -10.38 -18.10 1.74
CA ARG A 196 -10.42 -17.67 3.14
C ARG A 196 -9.04 -17.34 3.70
N ALA A 197 -7.98 -17.81 3.06
CA ALA A 197 -6.61 -17.74 3.54
C ALA A 197 -5.71 -16.95 2.60
N ASN A 198 -4.88 -16.08 3.17
CA ASN A 198 -3.83 -15.37 2.45
C ASN A 198 -2.48 -15.52 3.15
N LEU A 199 -1.43 -15.62 2.36
CA LEU A 199 -0.05 -15.52 2.78
C LEU A 199 0.52 -14.21 2.27
N THR A 200 1.02 -13.36 3.16
CA THR A 200 1.77 -12.15 2.81
C THR A 200 3.23 -12.35 3.17
N VAL A 201 4.11 -12.08 2.21
CA VAL A 201 5.56 -12.02 2.43
C VAL A 201 6.05 -10.64 2.04
N GLY A 202 7.07 -10.13 2.71
CA GLY A 202 7.59 -8.80 2.37
C GLY A 202 9.02 -8.57 2.83
N ILE A 203 9.66 -7.61 2.18
CA ILE A 203 11.01 -7.13 2.52
C ILE A 203 10.92 -5.62 2.68
N PHE A 204 11.44 -5.12 3.78
CA PHE A 204 11.31 -3.73 4.22
C PHE A 204 12.66 -3.15 4.63
N THR A 205 12.79 -1.83 4.52
CA THR A 205 14.03 -1.13 4.85
C THR A 205 14.39 -1.16 6.33
N GLY A 206 13.41 -1.33 7.23
CA GLY A 206 13.61 -1.34 8.67
C GLY A 206 13.71 0.07 9.24
N ASP A 207 14.61 0.28 10.20
CA ASP A 207 14.80 1.59 10.82
C ASP A 207 15.37 2.60 9.81
N ARG A 208 14.75 3.78 9.74
CA ARG A 208 15.09 4.83 8.76
C ARG A 208 15.67 6.05 9.43
N SER A 209 16.55 6.74 8.70
CA SER A 209 16.98 8.09 9.05
C SER A 209 15.78 9.04 8.97
N SER A 210 15.59 9.87 10.00
CA SER A 210 14.59 10.94 9.99
C SER A 210 14.85 11.99 8.90
N ALA A 211 16.10 12.11 8.42
CA ALA A 211 16.49 13.10 7.42
C ALA A 211 16.38 12.61 5.97
N THR A 212 16.71 11.35 5.68
CA THR A 212 16.92 10.89 4.29
C THR A 212 16.02 9.75 3.83
N GLN A 213 15.09 9.27 4.67
CA GLN A 213 14.26 8.07 4.42
C GLN A 213 15.06 6.78 4.14
N GLN A 214 16.39 6.85 4.16
CA GLN A 214 17.29 5.74 3.92
C GLN A 214 17.31 4.80 5.13
N SER A 215 17.48 3.52 4.86
CA SER A 215 17.73 2.55 5.92
C SER A 215 19.01 2.91 6.67
N LEU A 216 18.96 2.80 7.99
CA LEU A 216 20.12 2.94 8.86
C LEU A 216 21.00 1.68 8.84
N THR A 217 20.57 0.61 8.16
CA THR A 217 21.29 -0.66 8.07
C THR A 217 21.29 -1.23 6.65
N SER A 218 22.36 -1.96 6.30
CA SER A 218 22.39 -2.71 5.05
C SER A 218 21.41 -3.89 5.07
N ARG A 219 21.13 -4.45 6.26
CA ARG A 219 20.17 -5.55 6.42
C ARG A 219 18.74 -5.07 6.26
N LYS A 220 17.88 -5.94 5.75
CA LYS A 220 16.46 -5.65 5.53
C LYS A 220 15.63 -6.43 6.52
N SER A 221 14.43 -5.92 6.79
CA SER A 221 13.45 -6.64 7.60
C SER A 221 12.58 -7.49 6.70
N GLU A 222 12.50 -8.78 6.99
CA GLU A 222 11.65 -9.74 6.30
C GLU A 222 10.35 -9.91 7.08
N LEU A 223 9.24 -10.12 6.38
CA LEU A 223 7.92 -10.30 6.99
C LEU A 223 7.24 -11.52 6.40
N VAL A 224 6.58 -12.28 7.26
CA VAL A 224 5.62 -13.31 6.87
C VAL A 224 4.34 -13.15 7.70
N ARG A 225 3.19 -13.20 7.04
CA ARG A 225 1.89 -13.11 7.69
C ARG A 225 0.90 -14.04 7.02
N PHE A 226 0.29 -14.91 7.80
CA PHE A 226 -0.84 -15.71 7.42
C PHE A 226 -2.12 -15.08 7.98
N THR A 227 -3.16 -14.97 7.15
CA THR A 227 -4.50 -14.55 7.58
C THR A 227 -5.51 -15.62 7.21
N TYR A 228 -6.48 -15.88 8.08
CA TYR A 228 -7.55 -16.84 7.84
C TYR A 228 -8.90 -16.28 8.28
N GLN A 229 -9.85 -16.22 7.35
CA GLN A 229 -11.25 -15.91 7.62
C GLN A 229 -11.98 -17.18 8.03
N ALA A 230 -12.04 -17.44 9.34
CA ALA A 230 -12.69 -18.63 9.90
C ALA A 230 -14.22 -18.59 9.69
N SER A 231 -14.82 -17.41 9.72
CA SER A 231 -16.22 -17.14 9.40
C SER A 231 -16.38 -15.74 8.81
N PRO A 232 -17.56 -15.35 8.27
CA PRO A 232 -17.79 -13.97 7.81
C PRO A 232 -17.51 -12.91 8.88
N THR A 233 -17.61 -13.27 10.16
CA THR A 233 -17.44 -12.39 11.31
C THR A 233 -16.11 -12.57 12.03
N LEU A 234 -15.31 -13.60 11.72
CA LEU A 234 -14.10 -13.95 12.46
C LEU A 234 -12.89 -14.08 11.54
N ASN A 235 -11.90 -13.23 11.77
CA ASN A 235 -10.62 -13.24 11.08
C ASN A 235 -9.48 -13.44 12.07
N LEU A 236 -8.58 -14.34 11.72
CA LEU A 236 -7.38 -14.67 12.48
C LEU A 236 -6.16 -14.28 11.68
N TRP A 237 -5.07 -13.93 12.36
CA TRP A 237 -3.77 -13.85 11.73
C TRP A 237 -2.67 -14.37 12.66
N ALA A 238 -1.59 -14.84 12.06
CA ALA A 238 -0.34 -15.15 12.74
C ALA A 238 0.82 -14.81 11.80
N GLY A 239 1.95 -14.41 12.36
CA GLY A 239 3.08 -14.02 11.54
C GLY A 239 4.25 -13.49 12.35
N GLY A 240 5.25 -13.02 11.62
CA GLY A 240 6.42 -12.42 12.23
C GLY A 240 7.19 -11.52 11.28
N MET A 241 8.12 -10.79 11.87
CA MET A 241 9.05 -9.91 11.19
C MET A 241 10.45 -10.11 11.76
N PHE A 242 11.45 -10.23 10.88
CA PHE A 242 12.81 -10.65 11.24
C PHE A 242 13.84 -9.72 10.59
N GLY A 243 14.98 -9.53 11.25
CA GLY A 243 16.08 -8.76 10.68
C GLY A 243 16.90 -8.05 11.75
N GLU A 244 17.61 -7.01 11.31
CA GLU A 244 18.36 -6.11 12.19
C GLU A 244 17.78 -4.70 12.09
N GLY A 245 17.67 -4.04 13.24
CA GLY A 245 17.41 -2.62 13.32
C GLY A 245 18.68 -1.84 13.70
N ARG A 246 18.62 -0.52 13.55
CA ARG A 246 19.68 0.39 14.02
C ARG A 246 19.05 1.64 14.58
N THR A 247 19.37 1.94 15.83
CA THR A 247 18.89 3.13 16.54
C THR A 247 19.97 3.68 17.46
N SER A 248 19.72 4.81 18.10
CA SER A 248 20.60 5.34 19.15
C SER A 248 20.36 4.57 20.45
N ILE A 249 21.39 3.87 20.94
CA ILE A 249 21.37 3.11 22.19
C ILE A 249 22.45 3.70 23.10
N GLY A 250 22.07 4.18 24.29
CA GLY A 250 22.98 4.92 25.16
C GLY A 250 23.63 6.14 24.48
N GLY A 251 22.90 6.79 23.56
CA GLY A 251 23.41 7.93 22.78
C GLY A 251 24.32 7.56 21.60
N THR A 252 24.60 6.28 21.38
CA THR A 252 25.47 5.80 20.29
C THR A 252 24.69 4.99 19.27
N PRO A 253 24.83 5.26 17.95
CA PRO A 253 24.21 4.44 16.92
C PRO A 253 24.68 2.98 17.00
N ALA A 254 23.76 2.05 17.24
CA ALA A 254 24.05 0.65 17.40
C ALA A 254 23.00 -0.24 16.71
N ASN A 255 23.44 -1.39 16.22
CA ASN A 255 22.54 -2.39 15.67
C ASN A 255 21.94 -3.24 16.79
N TYR A 256 20.71 -3.71 16.58
CA TYR A 256 20.02 -4.63 17.46
C TYR A 256 19.25 -5.68 16.65
N THR A 257 18.96 -6.83 17.26
CA THR A 257 18.15 -7.87 16.61
C THR A 257 16.68 -7.46 16.65
N ARG A 258 16.01 -7.50 15.50
CA ARG A 258 14.60 -7.17 15.35
C ARG A 258 13.84 -8.41 14.88
N ASN A 259 13.43 -9.24 15.84
CA ASN A 259 12.66 -10.45 15.57
C ASN A 259 11.36 -10.38 16.36
N ARG A 260 10.22 -10.53 15.70
CA ARG A 260 8.90 -10.39 16.34
C ARG A 260 7.98 -11.44 15.78
N TRP A 261 7.25 -12.09 16.66
CA TRP A 261 6.18 -13.01 16.32
C TRP A 261 4.91 -12.54 16.98
N GLY A 262 3.79 -12.87 16.37
CA GLY A 262 2.53 -12.66 17.03
C GLY A 262 1.36 -13.24 16.28
N ALA A 263 0.22 -13.03 16.90
CA ALA A 263 -1.06 -13.49 16.40
C ALA A 263 -2.14 -12.52 16.87
N GLY A 264 -3.28 -12.57 16.19
CA GLY A 264 -4.41 -11.78 16.58
C GLY A 264 -5.72 -12.26 16.00
N ILE A 265 -6.77 -11.74 16.61
CA ILE A 265 -8.16 -12.04 16.34
C ILE A 265 -8.90 -10.73 16.05
N LEU A 266 -9.74 -10.77 15.03
CA LEU A 266 -10.72 -9.74 14.74
C LEU A 266 -12.07 -10.42 14.58
N TRP A 267 -12.93 -10.21 15.56
CA TRP A 267 -14.32 -10.63 15.53
C TRP A 267 -15.22 -9.41 15.39
N THR A 268 -16.14 -9.42 14.44
CA THR A 268 -17.00 -8.26 14.15
C THR A 268 -18.38 -8.74 13.73
N THR A 269 -19.39 -8.22 14.42
CA THR A 269 -20.82 -8.38 14.13
C THR A 269 -21.43 -6.98 13.99
N PRO A 270 -22.71 -6.83 13.59
CA PRO A 270 -23.33 -5.51 13.52
C PRO A 270 -23.33 -4.73 14.85
N GLN A 271 -23.32 -5.42 15.99
CA GLN A 271 -23.40 -4.79 17.32
C GLN A 271 -22.08 -4.86 18.08
N TRP A 272 -21.34 -5.95 17.94
CA TRP A 272 -20.12 -6.20 18.71
C TRP A 272 -18.89 -6.23 17.84
N GLY A 273 -17.80 -5.64 18.33
CA GLY A 273 -16.47 -5.79 17.79
C GLY A 273 -15.51 -6.23 18.89
N LEU A 274 -14.64 -7.19 18.60
CA LEU A 274 -13.55 -7.61 19.46
C LEU A 274 -12.29 -7.67 18.60
N ARG A 275 -11.24 -7.00 19.05
CA ARG A 275 -9.92 -7.09 18.46
C ARG A 275 -8.89 -7.34 19.55
N SER A 276 -8.02 -8.31 19.32
CA SER A 276 -6.89 -8.54 20.21
C SER A 276 -5.68 -9.01 19.42
N GLU A 277 -4.51 -8.52 19.80
CA GLU A 277 -3.24 -8.88 19.20
C GLU A 277 -2.21 -9.05 20.29
N LEU A 278 -1.37 -10.08 20.15
CA LEU A 278 -0.28 -10.41 21.03
C LEU A 278 1.01 -10.48 20.20
N ILE A 279 2.08 -9.92 20.73
CA ILE A 279 3.41 -9.96 20.13
C ILE A 279 4.44 -10.31 21.20
N TRP A 280 5.41 -11.13 20.82
CA TRP A 280 6.62 -11.39 21.58
C TRP A 280 7.82 -11.35 20.63
N GLY A 281 8.97 -10.91 21.13
CA GLY A 281 10.13 -10.76 20.27
C GLY A 281 11.28 -10.02 20.90
N LYS A 282 12.06 -9.36 20.05
CA LYS A 282 13.28 -8.62 20.36
C LYS A 282 13.19 -7.19 19.85
N HIS A 283 13.69 -6.27 20.65
CA HIS A 283 13.78 -4.86 20.31
C HIS A 283 15.07 -4.23 20.83
N ALA A 284 15.27 -2.95 20.52
CA ALA A 284 16.43 -2.19 20.97
C ALA A 284 16.37 -2.04 22.50
N GLY A 285 17.47 -2.37 23.16
CA GLY A 285 17.65 -2.05 24.58
C GLY A 285 18.08 -0.61 24.80
N THR A 286 18.28 -0.25 26.07
CA THR A 286 18.64 1.11 26.47
C THR A 286 20.15 1.33 26.61
N THR A 287 20.95 0.26 26.74
CA THR A 287 22.39 0.33 27.00
C THR A 287 23.23 -0.41 25.95
N LEU A 288 24.48 0.02 25.76
CA LEU A 288 25.38 -0.58 24.77
C LEU A 288 25.84 -2.00 25.13
N THR A 289 25.82 -2.36 26.41
CA THR A 289 26.08 -3.72 26.91
C THR A 289 24.89 -4.65 26.66
N ARG A 290 23.69 -4.09 26.56
CA ARG A 290 22.44 -4.82 26.34
C ARG A 290 21.65 -4.22 25.18
N ARG A 291 22.25 -4.27 23.98
CA ARG A 291 21.70 -3.66 22.75
C ARG A 291 20.36 -4.25 22.32
N THR A 292 20.11 -5.51 22.67
CA THR A 292 18.89 -6.23 22.32
C THR A 292 18.26 -6.73 23.61
N VAL A 293 16.96 -6.49 23.74
CA VAL A 293 16.12 -6.96 24.85
C VAL A 293 14.96 -7.74 24.30
N ASP A 294 14.47 -8.70 25.08
CA ASP A 294 13.23 -9.41 24.79
C ASP A 294 12.05 -8.54 25.23
N VAL A 295 11.01 -8.50 24.41
CA VAL A 295 9.81 -7.67 24.60
C VAL A 295 8.57 -8.51 24.39
N GLN A 296 7.51 -8.15 25.08
CA GLN A 296 6.21 -8.78 24.89
C GLN A 296 5.07 -7.81 25.19
N GLY A 297 3.93 -8.03 24.58
CA GLY A 297 2.74 -7.26 24.92
C GLY A 297 1.59 -7.55 23.99
N GLY A 298 0.53 -6.82 24.22
CA GLY A 298 -0.68 -6.95 23.47
C GLY A 298 -1.80 -6.09 24.00
N TYR A 299 -2.91 -6.15 23.32
CA TYR A 299 -4.10 -5.40 23.70
C TYR A 299 -5.37 -6.20 23.44
N LEU A 300 -6.43 -5.77 24.09
CA LEU A 300 -7.79 -6.20 23.89
C LEU A 300 -8.67 -4.96 23.73
N LEU A 301 -9.40 -4.87 22.63
CA LEU A 301 -10.36 -3.81 22.32
C LEU A 301 -11.73 -4.46 22.12
N LEU A 302 -12.70 -4.06 22.93
CA LEU A 302 -14.09 -4.45 22.82
C LEU A 302 -14.91 -3.22 22.46
N SER A 303 -15.80 -3.34 21.48
CA SER A 303 -16.71 -2.28 21.07
C SER A 303 -18.14 -2.77 20.99
N TYR A 304 -19.08 -1.89 21.30
CA TYR A 304 -20.51 -2.13 21.25
C TYR A 304 -21.22 -0.95 20.59
N ALA A 305 -21.84 -1.20 19.42
CA ALA A 305 -22.70 -0.25 18.75
C ALA A 305 -24.10 -0.31 19.36
N LEU A 306 -24.59 0.83 19.85
CA LEU A 306 -25.89 0.93 20.48
C LEU A 306 -26.99 0.77 19.40
N PRO A 307 -27.94 -0.18 19.56
CA PRO A 307 -28.97 -0.43 18.57
C PRO A 307 -29.79 0.82 18.25
N HIS A 308 -30.07 1.04 16.95
CA HIS A 308 -30.85 2.18 16.44
C HIS A 308 -30.28 3.55 16.82
N SER A 309 -28.95 3.66 16.95
CA SER A 309 -28.29 4.91 17.28
C SER A 309 -26.94 5.02 16.58
N ASP A 310 -26.44 6.24 16.48
CA ASP A 310 -25.11 6.56 15.92
C ASP A 310 -24.00 6.52 16.97
N TRP A 311 -24.27 5.90 18.12
CA TRP A 311 -23.37 5.83 19.26
C TRP A 311 -22.67 4.47 19.34
N LEU A 312 -21.38 4.50 19.62
CA LEU A 312 -20.55 3.33 19.85
C LEU A 312 -19.76 3.49 21.15
N LEU A 313 -19.85 2.51 22.02
CA LEU A 313 -19.06 2.41 23.24
C LEU A 313 -17.87 1.49 22.99
N TYR A 314 -16.73 1.77 23.59
CA TYR A 314 -15.60 0.85 23.55
C TYR A 314 -14.76 0.88 24.82
N GLY A 315 -14.13 -0.25 25.09
CA GLY A 315 -13.14 -0.42 26.15
C GLY A 315 -11.88 -1.04 25.59
N ARG A 316 -10.71 -0.56 26.04
CA ARG A 316 -9.40 -1.11 25.67
C ARG A 316 -8.59 -1.43 26.93
N TYR A 317 -7.95 -2.58 26.91
CA TYR A 317 -6.82 -2.89 27.80
C TYR A 317 -5.57 -3.12 26.95
N ASP A 318 -4.45 -2.56 27.38
CA ASP A 318 -3.17 -2.62 26.67
C ASP A 318 -2.06 -2.84 27.69
N ALA A 319 -1.18 -3.79 27.42
CA ALA A 319 -0.05 -4.12 28.28
C ALA A 319 1.20 -4.36 27.42
N PHE A 320 2.31 -3.74 27.81
CA PHE A 320 3.57 -3.87 27.08
C PHE A 320 4.76 -3.86 28.03
N ASP A 321 5.50 -4.96 28.02
CA ASP A 321 6.77 -5.12 28.69
C ASP A 321 7.90 -4.87 27.68
N SER A 322 8.57 -3.74 27.89
CA SER A 322 9.65 -3.25 27.02
C SER A 322 10.98 -3.97 27.24
N ASP A 323 11.09 -4.78 28.30
CA ASP A 323 12.27 -5.56 28.64
C ASP A 323 11.90 -6.64 29.68
N THR A 324 11.66 -7.86 29.22
CA THR A 324 11.16 -8.96 30.06
C THR A 324 12.14 -9.44 31.14
N ALA A 325 13.40 -8.99 31.10
CA ALA A 325 14.37 -9.30 32.14
C ALA A 325 14.43 -8.22 33.23
N THR A 326 13.78 -7.07 33.02
CA THR A 326 13.71 -5.99 34.00
C THR A 326 12.37 -6.06 34.73
N PRO A 327 12.35 -6.29 36.05
CA PRO A 327 11.10 -6.34 36.79
C PRO A 327 10.44 -4.95 36.89
N ASN A 328 9.11 -4.93 37.01
CA ASN A 328 8.29 -3.72 37.27
C ASN A 328 8.44 -2.62 36.20
N ASN A 329 8.56 -2.98 34.93
CA ASN A 329 8.65 -2.04 33.80
C ASN A 329 7.49 -2.19 32.80
N THR A 330 6.48 -2.99 33.14
CA THR A 330 5.36 -3.29 32.26
C THR A 330 4.41 -2.09 32.24
N PHE A 331 4.31 -1.45 31.09
CA PHE A 331 3.30 -0.45 30.82
C PHE A 331 1.92 -1.10 30.81
N THR A 332 0.94 -0.48 31.46
CA THR A 332 -0.47 -0.87 31.29
C THR A 332 -1.35 0.34 31.06
N ARG A 333 -2.42 0.17 30.29
CA ARG A 333 -3.41 1.21 30.03
C ARG A 333 -4.81 0.65 29.95
N TYR A 334 -5.72 1.29 30.68
CA TYR A 334 -7.16 1.07 30.60
C TYR A 334 -7.79 2.26 29.89
N GLY A 335 -8.56 2.01 28.85
CA GLY A 335 -9.26 3.04 28.08
C GLY A 335 -10.74 2.76 28.03
N LEU A 336 -11.56 3.79 28.27
CA LEU A 336 -13.00 3.77 28.03
C LEU A 336 -13.35 4.94 27.13
N GLY A 337 -14.18 4.70 26.12
CA GLY A 337 -14.57 5.76 25.21
C GLY A 337 -15.95 5.59 24.61
N ILE A 338 -16.43 6.71 24.10
CA ILE A 338 -17.70 6.83 23.40
C ILE A 338 -17.47 7.61 22.12
N GLN A 339 -18.02 7.08 21.04
CA GLN A 339 -17.97 7.66 19.71
C GLN A 339 -19.38 7.97 19.24
N TYR A 340 -19.55 9.13 18.61
CA TYR A 340 -20.79 9.55 17.97
C TYR A 340 -20.51 9.90 16.51
N GLN A 341 -21.25 9.29 15.60
CA GLN A 341 -21.08 9.48 14.16
C GLN A 341 -22.44 9.78 13.49
N PRO A 342 -22.95 11.03 13.60
CA PRO A 342 -24.28 11.39 13.06
C PRO A 342 -24.38 11.24 11.54
N GLU A 343 -23.24 11.25 10.86
CA GLU A 343 -23.14 11.08 9.41
C GLU A 343 -21.78 10.45 9.04
N PRO A 344 -21.62 9.86 7.85
CA PRO A 344 -20.37 9.21 7.47
C PRO A 344 -19.15 10.13 7.46
N ALA A 345 -19.34 11.44 7.26
CA ALA A 345 -18.26 12.42 7.19
C ALA A 345 -17.77 12.89 8.57
N THR A 346 -18.65 12.98 9.56
CA THR A 346 -18.37 13.66 10.83
C THR A 346 -18.35 12.68 11.99
N ARG A 347 -17.28 12.72 12.79
CA ARG A 347 -17.10 11.82 13.93
C ARG A 347 -16.61 12.58 15.16
N PHE A 348 -17.28 12.35 16.28
CA PHE A 348 -16.89 12.82 17.61
C PHE A 348 -16.44 11.62 18.45
N ASN A 349 -15.36 11.79 19.19
CA ASN A 349 -14.84 10.75 20.06
C ASN A 349 -14.40 11.34 21.40
N LEU A 350 -14.87 10.77 22.50
CA LEU A 350 -14.43 11.10 23.85
C LEU A 350 -13.83 9.84 24.47
N THR A 351 -12.61 9.95 24.99
CA THR A 351 -11.88 8.83 25.59
C THR A 351 -11.27 9.26 26.91
N TRP A 352 -11.44 8.44 27.93
CA TRP A 352 -10.65 8.49 29.15
C TRP A 352 -9.68 7.31 29.17
N GLU A 353 -8.41 7.57 29.49
CA GLU A 353 -7.36 6.57 29.62
C GLU A 353 -6.63 6.71 30.96
N HIS A 354 -6.49 5.61 31.68
CA HIS A 354 -5.65 5.49 32.86
C HIS A 354 -4.41 4.67 32.51
N GLN A 355 -3.22 5.24 32.70
CA GLN A 355 -1.94 4.64 32.34
C GLN A 355 -1.10 4.38 33.59
N MET A 356 -0.41 3.26 33.64
CA MET A 356 0.55 2.90 34.69
C MET A 356 1.93 2.61 34.05
N GLU A 357 2.99 3.00 34.77
CA GLU A 357 4.41 3.02 34.37
C GLU A 357 4.78 4.05 33.27
N PRO A 358 5.78 4.94 33.50
CA PRO A 358 6.64 5.06 34.69
C PRO A 358 5.95 5.76 35.89
N ALA A 359 4.79 6.37 35.69
CA ALA A 359 3.96 6.94 36.74
C ALA A 359 2.48 6.84 36.34
N SER A 360 1.60 6.73 37.34
CA SER A 360 0.15 6.76 37.10
C SER A 360 -0.25 8.09 36.46
N ASN A 361 -1.03 8.02 35.39
CA ASN A 361 -1.51 9.20 34.67
C ASN A 361 -2.93 8.99 34.14
N ASP A 362 -3.75 10.03 34.22
CA ASP A 362 -5.07 10.06 33.63
C ASP A 362 -5.06 11.02 32.43
N GLN A 363 -5.59 10.55 31.32
CA GLN A 363 -5.74 11.33 30.10
C GLN A 363 -7.19 11.31 29.61
N LEU A 364 -7.79 12.49 29.52
CA LEU A 364 -9.05 12.70 28.80
C LEU A 364 -8.72 13.25 27.41
N THR A 365 -9.34 12.69 26.37
CA THR A 365 -9.18 13.11 24.98
C THR A 365 -10.55 13.32 24.36
N LEU A 366 -10.81 14.54 23.86
CA LEU A 366 -11.92 14.84 22.97
C LEU A 366 -11.36 15.04 21.56
N GLN A 367 -11.93 14.36 20.58
CA GLN A 367 -11.51 14.44 19.18
C GLN A 367 -12.71 14.66 18.26
N VAL A 368 -12.56 15.60 17.33
CA VAL A 368 -13.51 15.87 16.26
C VAL A 368 -12.82 15.61 14.94
N GLN A 369 -13.47 14.85 14.06
CA GLN A 369 -12.97 14.50 12.75
C GLN A 369 -14.01 14.79 11.68
N VAL A 370 -13.59 15.41 10.58
CA VAL A 370 -14.41 15.63 9.39
C VAL A 370 -13.68 15.04 8.18
N ARG A 371 -14.35 14.15 7.45
CA ARG A 371 -13.86 13.49 6.23
C ARG A 371 -14.46 14.15 4.99
N TYR A 372 -13.74 14.09 3.87
CA TYR A 372 -14.20 14.59 2.57
C TYR A 372 -13.69 13.72 1.42
#